data_AF-A0A968MUE1-F1
#
_entry.id   AF-A0A968MUE1-F1
#
_cell.length_a   1.000
_cell.length_b   1.000
_cell.length_c   1.000
_cell.angle_alpha   90.00
_cell.angle_beta   90.00
_cell.angle_gamma   90.00
#
_symmetry.space_group_name_H-M   'P 1'
#
loop_
_entity.id
_entity.type
_entity.pdbx_description
1 polymer ?
#
loop_
_entity_poly.entity_id
_entity_poly.type
_entity_poly.pdbx_seq_one_letter_code
_entity_poly.pdbx_strand_id
1 'polypeptide(L)'
;MMNDKKPYLEPKLTLNALAAELNISVNYLSQLINQYQGKNFYDFVNGFRIEEFKSRVLSPKNQHLTILALAFDSGFNSKSSFNLAFKKHTGLTPSEFLAEKNSPANVS
;
A
#
# COMPACT_ATOMS: atom_id res chain seq x y z
N MET A 1 14.96 -1.10 3.17
CA MET A 1 14.17 -2.25 3.67
C MET A 1 12.77 -2.33 3.06
N MET A 2 11.86 -1.39 3.36
CA MET A 2 10.50 -1.41 2.77
C MET A 2 10.54 -1.41 1.23
N ASN A 3 11.40 -0.60 0.61
CA ASN A 3 11.52 -0.55 -0.85
C ASN A 3 12.23 -1.77 -1.46
N ASP A 4 13.15 -2.39 -0.72
CA ASP A 4 14.02 -3.46 -1.25
C ASP A 4 13.38 -4.85 -1.08
N LYS A 5 12.93 -5.16 0.15
CA LYS A 5 12.35 -6.46 0.49
C LYS A 5 10.83 -6.51 0.39
N LYS A 6 10.17 -5.35 0.38
CA LYS A 6 8.71 -5.20 0.26
C LYS A 6 7.90 -6.11 1.22
N PRO A 7 8.19 -6.14 2.53
CA PRO A 7 7.47 -7.00 3.48
C PRO A 7 5.98 -6.68 3.54
N TYR A 8 5.56 -5.48 3.13
CA TYR A 8 4.16 -5.07 3.03
C TYR A 8 3.34 -5.90 2.03
N LEU A 9 3.98 -6.63 1.12
CA LEU A 9 3.29 -7.56 0.21
C LEU A 9 2.74 -8.79 0.92
N GLU A 10 3.26 -9.14 2.10
CA GLU A 10 2.70 -10.22 2.92
C GLU A 10 1.37 -9.73 3.55
N PRO A 11 0.22 -10.32 3.18
CA PRO A 11 -1.07 -9.86 3.67
C PRO A 11 -1.22 -9.95 5.19
N LYS A 12 -0.53 -10.91 5.83
CA LYS A 12 -0.54 -11.14 7.28
C LYS A 12 0.62 -10.46 8.01
N LEU A 13 1.31 -9.50 7.39
CA LEU A 13 2.40 -8.77 8.05
C LEU A 13 1.92 -8.14 9.37
N THR A 14 2.65 -8.43 10.44
CA THR A 14 2.40 -7.88 11.78
C THR A 14 3.57 -7.03 12.26
N LEU A 15 3.32 -6.15 13.21
CA LEU A 15 4.36 -5.35 13.86
C LEU A 15 5.45 -6.24 14.48
N ASN A 16 5.05 -7.36 15.10
CA ASN A 16 5.97 -8.33 15.70
C ASN A 16 6.88 -8.97 14.64
N ALA A 17 6.31 -9.41 13.52
CA ALA A 17 7.07 -10.00 12.43
C ALA A 17 8.08 -9.00 11.84
N LEU A 18 7.66 -7.75 11.64
CA LEU A 18 8.55 -6.72 11.13
C LEU A 18 9.67 -6.35 12.12
N ALA A 19 9.36 -6.26 13.42
CA ALA A 19 10.35 -5.99 14.46
C ALA A 19 11.39 -7.12 14.54
N ALA A 20 10.94 -8.37 14.44
CA ALA A 20 11.82 -9.54 14.41
C ALA A 20 12.75 -9.53 13.19
N GLU A 21 12.24 -9.20 11.99
CA GLU A 21 13.06 -9.11 10.79
C GLU A 21 14.12 -7.99 10.87
N LEU A 22 13.77 -6.88 11.54
CA LEU A 22 14.66 -5.75 11.76
C LEU A 22 15.61 -5.93 12.96
N ASN A 23 15.46 -7.01 13.72
CA ASN A 23 16.20 -7.27 14.96
C ASN A 23 16.11 -6.11 15.97
N ILE A 24 14.91 -5.55 16.14
CA ILE A 24 14.62 -4.47 17.09
C ILE A 24 13.43 -4.83 17.98
N SER A 25 13.24 -4.11 19.09
CA SER A 25 12.07 -4.33 19.93
C SER A 25 10.80 -3.80 19.27
N VAL A 26 9.69 -4.51 19.49
CA VAL A 26 8.35 -4.13 19.03
C VAL A 26 7.96 -2.73 19.52
N ASN A 27 8.31 -2.41 20.77
CA ASN A 27 8.05 -1.11 21.37
C ASN A 27 8.83 0.00 20.65
N TYR A 28 10.11 -0.24 20.35
CA TYR A 28 10.92 0.72 19.62
C TYR A 28 10.38 0.96 18.21
N LEU A 29 10.01 -0.09 17.49
CA LEU A 29 9.39 0.04 16.16
C LEU A 29 8.05 0.79 16.22
N SER A 30 7.22 0.48 17.22
CA SER A 30 5.95 1.17 17.44
C SER A 30 6.16 2.67 17.70
N GLN A 31 7.11 3.01 18.57
CA GLN A 31 7.47 4.40 18.85
C GLN A 31 7.98 5.11 17.61
N LEU A 32 8.86 4.47 16.83
CA LEU A 32 9.37 5.02 15.58
C LEU A 32 8.24 5.32 14.59
N ILE A 33 7.32 4.38 14.38
CA ILE A 33 6.20 4.57 13.45
C ILE A 33 5.27 5.71 13.92
N ASN A 34 4.95 5.75 15.22
CA ASN A 34 4.09 6.77 15.78
C ASN A 34 4.74 8.17 15.73
N GLN A 35 6.03 8.27 16.04
CA GLN A 35 6.76 9.54 16.14
C GLN A 35 7.00 10.19 14.78
N TYR A 36 7.27 9.39 13.74
CA TYR A 36 7.61 9.93 12.42
C TYR A 36 6.38 10.19 11.53
N GLN A 37 5.23 9.57 11.80
CA GLN A 37 4.07 9.71 10.91
C GLN A 37 2.71 9.97 11.60
N GLY A 38 2.57 9.88 12.92
CA GLY A 38 1.25 9.99 13.58
C GLY A 38 0.27 8.90 13.13
N LYS A 39 0.81 7.79 12.60
CA LYS A 39 0.07 6.69 12.00
C LYS A 39 0.25 5.44 12.85
N ASN A 40 -0.79 4.62 12.94
CA ASN A 40 -0.62 3.26 13.47
C ASN A 40 0.12 2.37 12.45
N PHE A 41 0.65 1.23 12.90
CA PHE A 41 1.38 0.28 12.06
C PHE A 41 0.65 -0.10 10.77
N TYR A 42 -0.67 -0.34 10.84
CA TYR A 42 -1.44 -0.73 9.66
C TYR A 42 -1.54 0.39 8.63
N ASP A 43 -1.68 1.63 9.07
CA ASP A 43 -1.71 2.79 8.18
C ASP A 43 -0.34 3.06 7.54
N PHE A 44 0.74 2.81 8.29
CA PHE A 44 2.10 2.82 7.76
C PHE A 44 2.27 1.78 6.65
N VAL A 45 1.91 0.51 6.90
CA VAL A 45 2.00 -0.57 5.91
C VAL A 45 1.11 -0.30 4.70
N ASN A 46 -0.13 0.13 4.93
CA ASN A 46 -1.07 0.43 3.86
C ASN A 46 -0.58 1.54 2.94
N GLY A 47 0.13 2.55 3.44
CA GLY A 47 0.77 3.56 2.60
C GLY A 47 1.66 2.92 1.52
N PHE A 48 2.52 1.97 1.90
CA PHE A 48 3.35 1.25 0.92
C PHE A 48 2.53 0.37 -0.03
N ARG A 49 1.50 -0.32 0.47
CA ARG A 49 0.62 -1.15 -0.38
C ARG A 49 -0.13 -0.30 -1.42
N ILE A 50 -0.53 0.92 -1.07
CA ILE A 50 -1.19 1.85 -1.99
C ILE A 50 -0.22 2.33 -3.07
N GLU A 51 1.02 2.67 -2.72
CA GLU A 51 2.02 3.07 -3.72
C GLU A 51 2.40 1.92 -4.67
N GLU A 52 2.51 0.70 -4.13
CA GLU A 52 2.71 -0.50 -4.95
C GLU A 52 1.53 -0.73 -5.91
N PHE A 53 0.28 -0.60 -5.43
CA PHE A 53 -0.90 -0.73 -6.28
C PHE A 53 -0.89 0.31 -7.41
N LYS A 54 -0.60 1.58 -7.10
CA LYS A 54 -0.51 2.65 -8.11
C LYS A 54 0.53 2.31 -9.18
N SER A 55 1.70 1.82 -8.77
CA SER A 55 2.74 1.39 -9.72
C SER A 55 2.25 0.23 -10.61
N ARG A 56 1.59 -0.76 -10.02
CA ARG A 56 1.11 -1.94 -10.74
C ARG A 56 -0.01 -1.61 -11.71
N VAL A 57 -0.99 -0.82 -11.29
CA VAL A 57 -2.18 -0.51 -12.10
C VAL A 57 -1.88 0.41 -13.27
N LEU A 58 -0.84 1.24 -13.17
CA LEU A 58 -0.35 2.09 -14.26
C LEU A 58 0.64 1.37 -15.19
N SER A 59 1.05 0.14 -14.86
CA SER A 59 1.96 -0.63 -15.70
C SER A 59 1.23 -1.19 -16.93
N PRO A 60 1.75 -0.96 -18.16
CA PRO A 60 1.18 -1.56 -19.37
C PRO A 60 1.10 -3.08 -19.32
N LYS A 61 2.03 -3.72 -18.59
CA LYS A 61 2.08 -5.18 -18.44
C LYS A 61 0.86 -5.76 -17.71
N ASN A 62 0.18 -4.95 -16.91
CA ASN A 62 -0.89 -5.38 -16.00
C ASN A 62 -2.28 -4.95 -16.49
N GLN A 63 -2.42 -4.39 -17.69
CA GLN A 63 -3.72 -3.92 -18.22
C GLN A 63 -4.78 -5.03 -18.34
N HIS A 64 -4.36 -6.29 -18.39
CA HIS A 64 -5.24 -7.46 -18.42
C HIS A 64 -5.74 -7.90 -17.04
N LEU A 65 -5.18 -7.34 -15.95
CA LEU A 65 -5.55 -7.69 -14.57
C LEU A 65 -6.62 -6.75 -14.02
N THR A 66 -7.48 -7.29 -13.17
CA THR A 66 -8.52 -6.49 -12.50
C THR A 66 -7.93 -5.63 -11.38
N ILE A 67 -8.59 -4.51 -11.05
CA ILE A 67 -8.25 -3.67 -9.88
C ILE A 67 -8.14 -4.52 -8.61
N LEU A 68 -9.06 -5.48 -8.42
CA LEU A 68 -9.07 -6.30 -7.22
C LEU A 68 -7.89 -7.28 -7.18
N ALA A 69 -7.53 -7.89 -8.31
CA ALA A 69 -6.35 -8.76 -8.40
C ALA A 69 -5.07 -7.97 -8.06
N LEU A 70 -4.93 -6.78 -8.64
CA LEU A 70 -3.79 -5.89 -8.36
C LEU A 70 -3.75 -5.43 -6.91
N ALA A 71 -4.90 -5.18 -6.27
CA ALA A 71 -4.94 -4.86 -4.85
C ALA A 71 -4.45 -6.03 -3.98
N PHE A 72 -4.84 -7.26 -4.29
CA PHE A 72 -4.36 -8.44 -3.58
C PHE A 72 -2.87 -8.68 -3.80
N ASP A 73 -2.38 -8.51 -5.02
CA ASP A 73 -0.96 -8.58 -5.35
C ASP A 73 -0.12 -7.48 -4.68
N SER A 74 -0.77 -6.38 -4.25
CA SER A 74 -0.16 -5.32 -3.44
C SER A 74 -0.23 -5.59 -1.93
N GLY A 75 -0.69 -6.78 -1.51
CA GLY A 75 -0.67 -7.23 -0.12
C GLY A 75 -1.96 -6.97 0.67
N PHE A 76 -3.05 -6.54 0.03
CA PHE A 76 -4.36 -6.46 0.71
C PHE A 76 -5.00 -7.84 0.83
N ASN A 77 -5.68 -8.10 1.96
CA ASN A 77 -6.40 -9.36 2.19
C ASN A 77 -7.92 -9.25 1.94
N SER A 78 -8.43 -8.04 1.68
CA SER A 78 -9.85 -7.80 1.41
C SER A 78 -10.07 -6.53 0.58
N LYS A 79 -11.16 -6.53 -0.20
CA LYS A 79 -11.62 -5.37 -0.97
C LYS A 79 -11.94 -4.17 -0.07
N SER A 80 -12.56 -4.42 1.08
CA SER A 80 -12.98 -3.35 2.01
C SER A 80 -11.78 -2.62 2.61
N SER A 81 -10.76 -3.37 3.07
CA SER A 81 -9.52 -2.77 3.60
C SER A 81 -8.77 -1.99 2.53
N PHE A 82 -8.71 -2.51 1.29
CA PHE A 82 -8.13 -1.81 0.16
C PHE A 82 -8.86 -0.48 -0.12
N ASN A 83 -10.18 -0.50 -0.29
CA ASN A 83 -10.95 0.69 -0.62
C ASN A 83 -10.83 1.78 0.46
N LEU A 84 -10.88 1.39 1.74
CA LEU A 84 -10.73 2.32 2.86
C LEU A 84 -9.34 2.96 2.88
N ALA A 85 -8.29 2.14 2.74
CA ALA A 85 -6.91 2.63 2.68
C ALA A 85 -6.71 3.54 1.45
N PHE A 86 -7.18 3.11 0.27
CA PHE A 86 -7.01 3.87 -0.96
C PHE A 86 -7.66 5.25 -0.85
N LYS A 87 -8.92 5.33 -0.39
CA LYS A 87 -9.60 6.62 -0.17
C LYS A 87 -8.88 7.47 0.88
N LYS A 88 -8.42 6.88 1.98
CA LYS A 88 -7.68 7.60 3.02
C LYS A 88 -6.36 8.19 2.52
N HIS A 89 -5.59 7.41 1.76
CA HIS A 89 -4.24 7.82 1.31
C HIS A 89 -4.24 8.68 0.05
N THR A 90 -5.29 8.62 -0.77
CA THR A 90 -5.33 9.32 -2.07
C THR A 90 -6.42 10.38 -2.18
N GLY A 91 -7.43 10.35 -1.31
CA GLY A 91 -8.63 11.17 -1.44
C GLY A 91 -9.60 10.68 -2.52
N LEU A 92 -9.25 9.64 -3.29
CA LEU A 92 -10.01 9.12 -4.43
C LEU A 92 -10.40 7.66 -4.22
N THR A 93 -11.38 7.18 -4.98
CA THR A 93 -11.59 5.74 -5.18
C THR A 93 -10.60 5.22 -6.23
N PRO A 94 -10.32 3.91 -6.28
CA PRO A 94 -9.44 3.34 -7.30
C PRO A 94 -9.89 3.64 -8.74
N SER A 95 -11.21 3.63 -8.99
CA SER A 95 -11.77 3.96 -10.30
C SER A 95 -11.62 5.43 -10.65
N GLU A 96 -11.86 6.34 -9.69
CA GLU A 96 -11.64 7.79 -9.86
C GLU A 96 -10.18 8.07 -10.22
N PHE A 97 -9.23 7.47 -9.49
CA PHE A 97 -7.80 7.61 -9.77
C PHE A 97 -7.43 7.18 -11.19
N LEU A 98 -7.99 6.09 -11.70
CA LEU A 98 -7.72 5.63 -13.07
C LEU A 98 -8.35 6.53 -14.13
N ALA A 99 -9.56 7.05 -13.87
CA ALA A 99 -10.20 8.00 -14.77
C ALA A 99 -9.36 9.30 -14.93
N GLU A 100 -8.79 9.80 -13.83
CA GLU A 100 -7.89 10.98 -13.85
C GLU A 100 -6.60 10.73 -14.64
N LYS A 101 -6.04 9.52 -14.56
CA LYS A 101 -4.80 9.16 -15.27
C LYS A 101 -5.00 8.87 -16.76
N ASN A 102 -6.19 8.44 -17.15
CA ASN A 102 -6.56 8.23 -18.56
C ASN A 102 -7.11 9.49 -19.23
N SER A 103 -7.21 10.61 -18.51
CA SER A 103 -7.67 11.88 -19.08
C SER A 103 -6.61 12.50 -20.00
N PRO A 104 -7.00 13.00 -21.20
CA PRO A 104 -6.07 13.49 -22.23
C PRO A 104 -5.21 14.70 -21.80
N ALA A 105 -5.51 15.35 -20.68
CA ALA A 105 -4.73 16.46 -20.13
C ALA A 105 -3.43 16.05 -19.41
N ASN A 106 -3.24 14.77 -19.10
CA ASN A 106 -2.07 14.26 -18.36
C ASN A 106 -1.11 13.40 -19.22
N VAL A 107 -1.36 13.33 -20.53
CA VAL A 107 -0.48 12.64 -21.48
C VAL A 107 0.35 13.71 -22.20
N SER A 108 1.43 14.16 -21.57
CA SER A 108 2.45 15.02 -22.17
C SER A 108 3.82 14.59 -21.69
#